data_AF-A0A9J7LTJ0-F1
#
_entry.id   AF-A0A9J7LTJ0-F1
#
_cell.length_a   1.000
_cell.length_b   1.000
_cell.length_c   1.000
_cell.angle_alpha   90.00
_cell.angle_beta   90.00
_cell.angle_gamma   90.00
#
_symmetry.space_group_name_H-M   'P 1'
#
loop_
_entity.id
_entity.type
_entity.pdbx_description
1 polymer ?
#
loop_
_entity_poly.entity_id
_entity_poly.type
_entity_poly.pdbx_seq_one_letter_code
_entity_poly.pdbx_strand_id
1 'polypeptide(L)'
;MDKYLGVSCIVAAIFLLHGVCGQNTIYLKDNCESSVSAGAAGMIQWAKMAAGGMTCSMTLTAPSNRLIGLRFKSFNLGKFANDSCVDAIGITDADGTTIMPSGCIKPTTSLKSVTQSVNITVVKGSSSADAFELGYVVFYEAANCTGSDFKCLNGRCLDSKLKCNRKDDCFDNSDESTLLCDLGVFGNFWAIFMRLGLAAVIGILAGAALLLILIIVLCICCCCACCRRKDNNAV
;
A
#
# COMPACT_ATOMS: atom_id res chain seq x y z
N MET A 1 -25.45 9.55 3.95
CA MET A 1 -25.07 8.38 4.76
C MET A 1 -24.13 7.60 3.84
N ASP A 2 -22.81 7.68 3.94
CA ASP A 2 -21.94 7.62 5.13
C ASP A 2 -21.07 8.85 5.38
N LYS A 3 -20.66 8.99 6.65
CA LYS A 3 -19.97 10.13 7.26
C LYS A 3 -18.48 9.81 7.44
N TYR A 4 -17.57 10.55 6.80
CA TYR A 4 -16.22 10.81 7.33
C TYR A 4 -15.81 12.24 6.95
N LEU A 5 -16.15 13.14 7.88
CA LEU A 5 -15.83 14.55 7.89
C LEU A 5 -14.49 14.72 8.61
N GLY A 6 -13.52 15.36 7.96
CA GLY A 6 -12.41 16.11 8.57
C GLY A 6 -11.38 15.36 9.43
N VAL A 7 -10.16 15.25 8.93
CA VAL A 7 -8.97 15.34 9.81
C VAL A 7 -8.03 16.40 9.22
N SER A 8 -8.00 17.54 9.89
CA SER A 8 -7.04 18.62 9.71
C SER A 8 -5.70 18.21 10.33
N CYS A 9 -4.61 18.30 9.57
CA CYS A 9 -3.23 18.00 9.98
C CYS A 9 -2.64 19.06 10.95
N ILE A 10 -3.31 19.42 12.05
CA ILE A 10 -2.80 20.46 12.98
C ILE A 10 -2.34 19.91 14.34
N VAL A 11 -2.42 18.62 14.65
CA VAL A 11 -1.97 18.12 15.97
C VAL A 11 -0.89 17.06 15.82
N ALA A 12 0.36 17.52 15.64
CA ALA A 12 1.56 16.67 15.68
C ALA A 12 2.55 17.14 16.75
N ALA A 13 2.07 17.38 17.97
CA ALA A 13 2.95 17.70 19.10
C ALA A 13 2.81 16.76 20.30
N ILE A 14 1.76 15.95 20.41
CA ILE A 14 1.57 15.10 21.60
C ILE A 14 0.91 13.79 21.16
N PHE A 15 1.53 12.67 21.54
CA PHE A 15 1.19 11.25 21.31
C PHE A 15 1.90 10.52 20.16
N LEU A 16 2.93 9.77 20.59
CA LEU A 16 3.50 8.58 19.95
C LEU A 16 2.44 7.48 19.80
N LEU A 17 1.54 7.61 18.82
CA LEU A 17 0.72 6.51 18.34
C LEU A 17 0.75 6.49 16.82
N HIS A 18 1.28 5.39 16.31
CA HIS A 18 1.39 4.98 14.91
C HIS A 18 0.38 5.69 13.99
N GLY A 19 0.85 6.73 13.31
CA GLY A 19 0.14 7.36 12.23
C GLY A 19 0.00 6.38 11.07
N VAL A 20 -1.12 5.68 10.99
CA VAL A 20 -1.59 5.15 9.71
C VAL A 20 -2.19 6.36 8.99
N CYS A 21 -1.35 7.11 8.29
CA CYS A 21 -1.81 8.14 7.38
C CYS A 21 -2.44 7.42 6.17
N GLY A 22 -3.74 7.66 5.94
CA GLY A 22 -4.39 7.31 4.68
C GLY A 22 -3.57 7.85 3.51
N GLN A 23 -3.53 7.08 2.43
CA GLN A 23 -2.74 7.38 1.24
C GLN A 23 -2.79 8.86 0.85
N ASN A 24 -1.62 9.47 0.65
CA ASN A 24 -1.53 10.81 0.09
C ASN A 24 -2.00 10.76 -1.37
N THR A 25 -3.28 11.06 -1.57
CA THR A 25 -3.84 11.34 -2.90
C THR A 25 -3.61 12.81 -3.21
N ILE A 26 -2.84 13.07 -4.27
CA ILE A 26 -2.62 14.40 -4.82
C ILE A 26 -3.68 14.63 -5.90
N TYR A 27 -4.46 15.68 -5.75
CA TYR A 27 -5.41 16.11 -6.77
C TYR A 27 -4.74 17.11 -7.70
N LEU A 28 -4.69 16.77 -8.99
CA LEU A 28 -4.00 17.57 -10.00
C LEU A 28 -4.67 18.93 -10.18
N LYS A 29 -6.01 18.98 -10.19
CA LYS A 29 -6.79 20.22 -10.30
C LYS A 29 -6.50 21.21 -9.17
N ASP A 30 -6.27 20.72 -7.95
CA ASP A 30 -6.05 21.55 -6.76
C ASP A 30 -4.59 22.08 -6.69
N ASN A 31 -3.67 21.48 -7.44
CA ASN A 31 -2.24 21.81 -7.45
C ASN A 31 -1.80 22.31 -8.84
N CYS A 32 -2.70 22.99 -9.55
CA CYS A 32 -2.41 23.53 -10.86
C CYS A 32 -1.28 24.56 -10.80
N GLU A 33 -0.38 24.50 -11.77
CA GLU A 33 0.81 25.37 -11.91
C GLU A 33 1.71 25.38 -10.67
N SER A 34 1.59 24.35 -9.82
CA SER A 34 2.31 24.23 -8.57
C SER A 34 3.32 23.07 -8.64
N SER A 35 4.33 23.14 -7.77
CA SER A 35 5.25 22.04 -7.53
C SER A 35 4.94 21.36 -6.20
N VAL A 36 4.73 20.06 -6.24
CA VAL A 36 4.40 19.23 -5.07
C VAL A 36 5.55 18.29 -4.78
N SER A 37 6.00 18.27 -3.52
CA SER A 37 7.02 17.32 -3.09
C SER A 37 6.41 15.92 -2.95
N ALA A 38 7.04 14.94 -3.62
CA ALA A 38 6.63 13.56 -3.57
C ALA A 38 7.03 12.92 -2.22
N GLY A 39 6.05 12.32 -1.55
CA GLY A 39 6.31 11.32 -0.50
C GLY A 39 6.89 10.02 -1.07
N ALA A 40 7.11 9.00 -0.24
CA ALA A 40 7.68 7.72 -0.68
C ALA A 40 6.86 7.03 -1.79
N ALA A 41 5.54 7.06 -1.66
CA ALA A 41 4.58 6.61 -2.68
C ALA A 41 3.25 7.33 -2.48
N GLY A 42 2.38 7.29 -3.50
CA GLY A 42 1.05 7.86 -3.42
C GLY A 42 0.26 7.74 -4.71
N MET A 43 -0.89 8.41 -4.74
CA MET A 43 -1.80 8.39 -5.88
C MET A 43 -2.04 9.80 -6.41
N ILE A 44 -2.19 9.94 -7.72
CA ILE A 44 -2.56 11.16 -8.40
C ILE A 44 -3.89 10.94 -9.10
N GLN A 45 -4.83 11.85 -8.90
CA GLN A 45 -6.15 11.85 -9.51
C GLN A 45 -6.45 13.23 -10.09
N TRP A 46 -7.35 13.31 -11.07
CA TRP A 46 -7.77 14.59 -11.66
C TRP A 46 -8.39 15.52 -10.62
N ALA A 47 -9.43 15.07 -9.92
CA ALA A 47 -10.12 15.82 -8.86
C ALA A 47 -11.05 14.88 -8.07
N LYS A 48 -11.47 15.33 -6.88
CA LYS A 48 -12.43 14.60 -6.04
C LYS A 48 -13.82 14.46 -6.70
N MET A 49 -14.23 15.48 -7.46
CA MET A 49 -15.44 15.58 -8.30
C MET A 49 -15.27 16.79 -9.24
N ALA A 50 -14.91 16.62 -10.53
CA ALA A 50 -14.75 17.76 -11.44
C ALA A 50 -15.52 17.59 -12.74
N ALA A 51 -16.59 18.38 -12.89
CA ALA A 51 -17.07 18.87 -14.17
C ALA A 51 -16.31 20.16 -14.55
N GLY A 52 -16.26 20.46 -15.85
CA GLY A 52 -15.60 21.64 -16.43
C GLY A 52 -14.24 21.34 -17.07
N GLY A 53 -14.06 21.82 -18.30
CA GLY A 53 -12.82 21.67 -19.07
C GLY A 53 -11.78 22.73 -18.70
N MET A 54 -10.57 22.30 -18.40
CA MET A 54 -9.40 23.16 -18.20
C MET A 54 -8.13 22.41 -18.56
N THR A 55 -7.10 23.14 -18.99
CA THR A 55 -5.74 22.60 -19.06
C THR A 55 -5.06 22.86 -17.74
N CYS A 56 -4.44 21.83 -17.18
CA CYS A 56 -3.74 21.92 -15.92
C CYS A 56 -2.42 21.17 -15.96
N SER A 57 -1.36 21.81 -15.47
CA SER A 57 -0.01 21.25 -15.41
C SER A 57 0.48 21.33 -13.97
N MET A 58 0.98 20.23 -13.42
CA MET A 58 1.60 20.23 -12.09
C MET A 58 2.95 19.53 -12.15
N THR A 59 3.89 19.99 -11.33
CA THR A 59 5.21 19.35 -11.19
C THR A 59 5.23 18.50 -9.93
N LEU A 60 5.64 17.24 -10.06
CA LEU A 60 5.92 16.36 -8.93
C LEU A 60 7.43 16.24 -8.77
N THR A 61 7.95 16.57 -7.60
CA THR A 61 9.38 16.60 -7.32
C THR A 61 9.76 15.59 -6.23
N ALA A 62 10.63 14.65 -6.57
CA ALA A 62 11.25 13.71 -5.65
C ALA A 62 12.31 14.39 -4.76
N PRO A 63 12.55 13.86 -3.55
CA PRO A 63 13.69 14.28 -2.74
C PRO A 63 15.03 13.97 -3.44
N SER A 64 16.10 14.62 -2.95
CA SER A 64 17.43 14.60 -3.57
C SER A 64 17.91 13.19 -3.93
N ASN A 65 18.40 13.04 -5.17
CA ASN A 65 18.96 11.82 -5.75
C ASN A 65 17.98 10.65 -5.91
N ARG A 66 16.66 10.91 -5.94
CA ARG A 66 15.64 9.89 -6.22
C ARG A 66 14.91 10.17 -7.52
N LEU A 67 14.43 9.09 -8.14
CA LEU A 67 13.64 9.10 -9.36
C LEU A 67 12.18 8.78 -9.05
N ILE A 68 11.31 9.02 -10.03
CA ILE A 68 9.87 8.85 -9.93
C ILE A 68 9.44 7.75 -10.90
N GLY A 69 8.77 6.73 -10.38
CA GLY A 69 8.11 5.69 -11.14
C GLY A 69 6.61 5.96 -11.18
N LEU A 70 5.97 5.78 -12.33
CA LEU A 70 4.54 6.00 -12.50
C LEU A 70 3.84 4.78 -13.11
N ARG A 71 2.62 4.50 -12.67
CA ARG A 71 1.76 3.45 -13.26
C ARG A 71 0.28 3.79 -13.10
N PHE A 72 -0.46 3.70 -14.20
CA PHE A 72 -1.91 3.85 -14.16
C PHE A 72 -2.58 2.62 -13.58
N LYS A 73 -3.28 2.79 -12.45
CA LYS A 73 -4.15 1.75 -11.87
C LYS A 73 -5.48 1.73 -12.64
N SER A 74 -6.10 2.89 -12.83
CA SER A 74 -7.29 3.07 -13.68
C SER A 74 -7.10 4.22 -14.68
N PHE A 75 -7.74 4.12 -15.84
CA PHE A 75 -7.63 5.12 -16.91
C PHE A 75 -8.96 5.18 -17.68
N ASN A 76 -9.68 6.28 -17.53
CA ASN A 76 -10.90 6.57 -18.26
C ASN A 76 -10.91 8.04 -18.65
N LEU A 77 -10.37 8.33 -19.84
CA LEU A 77 -10.43 9.65 -20.47
C LEU A 77 -11.32 9.57 -21.71
N GLY A 78 -12.15 10.59 -21.92
CA GLY A 78 -13.20 10.63 -22.91
C GLY A 78 -12.67 10.51 -24.34
N LYS A 79 -13.23 9.57 -25.10
CA LYS A 79 -13.05 9.44 -26.55
C LYS A 79 -14.30 9.92 -27.27
N PHE A 80 -14.16 10.64 -28.38
CA PHE A 80 -15.24 10.92 -29.33
C PHE A 80 -15.07 10.17 -30.66
N ALA A 81 -16.17 10.09 -31.42
CA ALA A 81 -16.45 9.17 -32.52
C ALA A 81 -15.53 9.24 -33.77
N ASN A 82 -14.48 10.07 -33.78
CA ASN A 82 -13.55 10.24 -34.92
C ASN A 82 -12.07 9.99 -34.54
N ASP A 83 -11.81 9.23 -33.48
CA ASP A 83 -10.45 8.84 -33.04
C ASP A 83 -9.54 10.00 -32.57
N SER A 84 -10.14 11.15 -32.24
CA SER A 84 -9.43 12.31 -31.69
C SER A 84 -9.59 12.40 -30.16
N CYS A 85 -8.47 12.52 -29.44
CA CYS A 85 -8.45 12.67 -27.98
C CYS A 85 -8.83 14.11 -27.58
N VAL A 86 -10.05 14.30 -27.08
CA VAL A 86 -10.53 15.59 -26.55
C VAL A 86 -9.97 15.86 -25.15
N ASP A 87 -9.93 14.80 -24.34
CA ASP A 87 -9.32 14.81 -23.01
C ASP A 87 -8.00 14.04 -23.09
N ALA A 88 -6.90 14.66 -22.69
CA ALA A 88 -5.56 14.11 -22.87
C ALA A 88 -4.71 14.30 -21.61
N ILE A 89 -3.85 13.33 -21.34
CA ILE A 89 -2.81 13.41 -20.32
C ILE A 89 -1.46 13.20 -20.97
N GLY A 90 -0.48 14.00 -20.58
CA GLY A 90 0.91 13.92 -21.00
C GLY A 90 1.85 14.04 -19.80
N ILE A 91 3.00 13.38 -19.88
CA ILE A 91 4.01 13.41 -18.82
C ILE A 91 5.36 13.68 -19.45
N THR A 92 6.01 14.74 -19.00
CA THR A 92 7.36 15.13 -19.41
C THR A 92 8.27 15.19 -18.21
N ASP A 93 9.53 14.90 -18.40
CA ASP A 93 10.56 15.04 -17.38
C ASP A 93 11.09 16.49 -17.36
N ALA A 94 11.79 16.89 -16.29
CA ALA A 94 12.35 18.24 -16.16
C ALA A 94 13.46 18.54 -17.19
N ASP A 95 14.12 17.52 -17.74
CA ASP A 95 15.09 17.67 -18.83
C ASP A 95 14.43 17.82 -20.22
N GLY A 96 13.09 17.79 -20.29
CA GLY A 96 12.33 17.87 -21.54
C GLY A 96 12.03 16.52 -22.19
N THR A 97 12.53 15.41 -21.65
CA THR A 97 12.22 14.06 -22.13
C THR A 97 10.73 13.78 -22.03
N THR A 98 10.09 13.39 -23.13
CA THR A 98 8.69 12.95 -23.11
C THR A 98 8.62 11.53 -22.58
N ILE A 99 8.11 11.36 -21.35
CA ILE A 99 7.89 10.06 -20.72
C ILE A 99 6.62 9.41 -21.30
N MET A 100 5.60 10.22 -21.52
CA MET A 100 4.35 9.80 -22.15
C MET A 100 3.81 10.97 -22.98
N PRO A 101 3.61 10.79 -24.31
CA PRO A 101 3.04 11.83 -25.13
C PRO A 101 1.61 12.14 -24.71
N SER A 102 1.20 13.40 -24.87
CA SER A 102 -0.17 13.83 -24.58
C SER A 102 -1.18 13.02 -25.39
N GLY A 103 -2.06 12.30 -24.70
CA GLY A 103 -3.11 11.51 -25.36
C GLY A 103 -4.10 10.89 -24.39
N CYS A 104 -5.03 10.11 -24.96
CA CYS A 104 -6.11 9.41 -24.25
C CYS A 104 -5.94 7.87 -24.30
N ILE A 105 -4.71 7.41 -24.48
CA ILE A 105 -4.37 5.98 -24.51
C ILE A 105 -3.59 5.64 -23.25
N LYS A 106 -4.08 4.64 -22.50
CA LYS A 106 -3.38 4.12 -21.33
C LYS A 106 -2.05 3.48 -21.77
N PRO A 107 -0.90 3.83 -21.16
CA PRO A 107 0.35 3.14 -21.41
C PRO A 107 0.26 1.68 -20.91
N THR A 108 0.85 0.76 -21.67
CA THR A 108 0.87 -0.68 -21.34
C THR A 108 1.92 -1.03 -20.29
N THR A 109 2.91 -0.17 -20.10
CA THR A 109 4.05 -0.38 -19.19
C THR A 109 4.08 0.69 -18.10
N SER A 110 4.82 0.39 -17.02
CA SER A 110 5.18 1.40 -16.03
C SER A 110 6.14 2.41 -16.63
N LEU A 111 5.93 3.68 -16.29
CA LEU A 111 6.76 4.79 -16.72
C LEU A 111 7.85 5.08 -15.68
N LYS A 112 8.93 5.73 -16.10
CA LYS A 112 10.10 6.02 -15.28
C LYS A 112 10.66 7.39 -15.66
N SER A 113 10.97 8.21 -14.66
CA SER A 113 11.69 9.47 -14.84
C SER A 113 13.20 9.24 -14.97
N VAL A 114 13.86 10.20 -15.62
CA VAL A 114 15.31 10.36 -15.76
C VAL A 114 15.82 11.39 -14.75
N THR A 115 15.02 12.41 -14.42
CA THR A 115 15.37 13.40 -13.38
C THR A 115 14.53 13.20 -12.11
N GLN A 116 14.75 14.09 -11.13
CA GLN A 116 14.00 14.10 -9.88
C GLN A 116 12.62 14.75 -10.00
N SER A 117 12.25 15.33 -11.15
CA SER A 117 10.97 16.01 -11.30
C SER A 117 10.28 15.63 -12.59
N VAL A 118 8.98 15.41 -12.52
CA VAL A 118 8.12 15.17 -13.68
C VAL A 118 7.02 16.21 -13.72
N ASN A 119 6.75 16.74 -14.90
CA ASN A 119 5.61 17.60 -15.16
C ASN A 119 4.46 16.77 -15.77
N ILE A 120 3.30 16.83 -15.13
CA ILE A 120 2.10 16.10 -15.52
C ILE A 120 1.09 17.12 -16.03
N THR A 121 0.74 17.01 -17.30
CA THR A 121 -0.20 17.92 -17.96
C THR A 121 -1.46 17.18 -18.34
N VAL A 122 -2.61 17.72 -17.96
CA VAL A 122 -3.93 17.23 -18.37
C VAL A 122 -4.65 18.33 -19.10
N VAL A 123 -5.10 18.02 -20.31
CA VAL A 123 -5.98 18.88 -21.11
C VAL A 123 -7.37 18.27 -21.01
N LYS A 124 -8.29 18.99 -20.37
CA LYS A 124 -9.70 18.57 -20.30
C LYS A 124 -10.52 19.44 -21.25
N GLY A 125 -10.91 18.87 -22.39
CA GLY A 125 -11.72 19.53 -23.42
C GLY A 125 -13.22 19.30 -23.26
N SER A 126 -13.63 18.30 -22.47
CA SER A 126 -15.06 17.95 -22.29
C SER A 126 -15.52 18.09 -20.83
N SER A 127 -16.85 18.17 -20.64
CA SER A 127 -17.47 18.20 -19.30
C SER A 127 -17.77 16.81 -18.74
N SER A 128 -17.28 15.73 -19.36
CA SER A 128 -17.47 14.36 -18.89
C SER A 128 -16.82 14.14 -17.53
N ALA A 129 -17.35 13.19 -16.75
CA ALA A 129 -16.78 12.74 -15.48
C ALA A 129 -15.61 11.77 -15.68
N ASP A 130 -14.67 12.12 -16.56
CA ASP A 130 -13.46 11.34 -16.80
C ASP A 130 -12.61 11.26 -15.54
N ALA A 131 -12.01 10.10 -15.33
CA ALA A 131 -11.19 9.83 -14.16
C ALA A 131 -10.02 8.92 -14.51
N PHE A 132 -8.88 9.20 -13.91
CA PHE A 132 -7.72 8.31 -13.93
C PHE A 132 -7.13 8.24 -12.53
N GLU A 133 -6.45 7.13 -12.27
CA GLU A 133 -5.68 6.93 -11.06
C GLU A 133 -4.25 6.57 -11.44
N LEU A 134 -3.35 7.52 -11.20
CA LEU A 134 -1.93 7.38 -11.48
C LEU A 134 -1.20 7.15 -10.17
N GLY A 135 -0.72 5.93 -9.94
CA GLY A 135 0.17 5.66 -8.82
C GLY A 135 1.57 6.18 -9.11
N TYR A 136 2.22 6.76 -8.10
CA TYR A 136 3.63 7.12 -8.15
C TYR A 136 4.41 6.47 -7.00
N VAL A 137 5.67 6.19 -7.26
CA VAL A 137 6.63 5.73 -6.26
C VAL A 137 7.94 6.48 -6.45
N VAL A 138 8.61 6.81 -5.35
CA VAL A 138 9.93 7.42 -5.35
C VAL A 138 10.96 6.35 -5.05
N PHE A 139 11.96 6.20 -5.93
CA PHE A 139 12.92 5.09 -5.87
C PHE A 139 14.36 5.50 -6.20
N TYR A 140 15.31 4.67 -5.79
CA TYR A 140 16.71 4.69 -6.26
C TYR A 140 16.95 3.59 -7.30
N GLU A 141 17.88 3.83 -8.22
CA GLU A 141 18.45 2.75 -9.04
C GLU A 141 19.19 1.73 -8.16
N ALA A 142 19.26 0.48 -8.63
CA ALA A 142 19.94 -0.62 -7.94
C ALA A 142 21.37 -0.30 -7.47
N ALA A 143 22.08 0.56 -8.21
CA ALA A 143 23.45 0.97 -7.90
C ALA A 143 23.54 1.94 -6.71
N ASN A 144 22.44 2.62 -6.38
CA ASN A 144 22.38 3.72 -5.40
C ASN A 144 21.54 3.37 -4.16
N CYS A 145 21.17 2.10 -3.98
CA CYS A 145 20.41 1.66 -2.82
C CYS A 145 21.20 1.89 -1.53
N THR A 146 20.53 2.41 -0.51
CA THR A 146 21.09 2.46 0.84
C THR A 146 20.84 1.14 1.58
N GLY A 147 21.61 0.86 2.63
CA GLY A 147 21.43 -0.38 3.43
C GLY A 147 20.07 -0.49 4.13
N SER A 148 19.30 0.60 4.18
CA SER A 148 17.96 0.66 4.76
C SER A 148 16.82 0.59 3.73
N ASP A 149 17.12 0.52 2.43
CA ASP A 149 16.11 0.45 1.39
C ASP A 149 15.71 -1.00 1.06
N PHE A 150 14.50 -1.19 0.55
CA PHE A 150 14.03 -2.46 0.02
C PHE A 150 14.31 -2.56 -1.48
N LYS A 151 14.97 -3.62 -1.93
CA LYS A 151 15.30 -3.84 -3.34
C LYS A 151 14.24 -4.72 -4.01
N CYS A 152 13.53 -4.14 -4.97
CA CYS A 152 12.60 -4.82 -5.88
C CYS A 152 13.33 -5.74 -6.85
N LEU A 153 12.62 -6.73 -7.41
CA LEU A 153 13.18 -7.64 -8.43
C LEU A 153 13.54 -6.92 -9.74
N ASN A 154 12.82 -5.87 -10.09
CA ASN A 154 13.09 -5.03 -11.24
C ASN A 154 14.28 -4.06 -11.07
N GLY A 155 15.03 -4.17 -9.97
CA GLY A 155 16.23 -3.37 -9.73
C GLY A 155 15.96 -1.96 -9.18
N ARG A 156 14.75 -1.68 -8.72
CA ARG A 156 14.46 -0.43 -7.99
C ARG A 156 14.65 -0.61 -6.50
N CYS A 157 15.01 0.46 -5.82
CA CYS A 157 15.11 0.50 -4.36
C CYS A 157 14.11 1.49 -3.77
N LEU A 158 13.24 0.98 -2.92
CA LEU A 158 12.14 1.69 -2.28
C LEU A 158 12.45 1.92 -0.80
N ASP A 159 11.74 2.86 -0.18
CA ASP A 159 11.75 2.99 1.28
C ASP A 159 11.25 1.66 1.90
N SER A 160 11.97 1.13 2.90
CA SER A 160 11.59 -0.12 3.58
C SER A 160 10.17 -0.12 4.17
N LYS A 161 9.58 1.06 4.42
CA LYS A 161 8.18 1.19 4.87
C LYS A 161 7.16 0.77 3.81
N LEU A 162 7.55 0.72 2.54
CA LEU A 162 6.68 0.28 1.45
C LEU A 162 6.60 -1.24 1.34
N LYS A 163 7.53 -1.97 1.97
CA LYS A 163 7.50 -3.43 1.97
C LYS A 163 6.27 -3.95 2.74
N CYS A 164 5.52 -4.87 2.13
CA CYS A 164 4.37 -5.54 2.75
C CYS A 164 3.27 -4.60 3.24
N ASN A 165 3.03 -3.51 2.50
CA ASN A 165 1.99 -2.52 2.78
C ASN A 165 0.66 -2.82 2.04
N ARG A 166 0.57 -3.98 1.37
CA ARG A 166 -0.56 -4.46 0.54
C ARG A 166 -0.72 -3.71 -0.78
N LYS A 167 0.33 -3.07 -1.28
CA LYS A 167 0.31 -2.34 -2.55
C LYS A 167 1.53 -2.72 -3.37
N ASP A 168 1.27 -2.98 -4.65
CA ASP A 168 2.34 -3.11 -5.64
C ASP A 168 2.93 -1.72 -5.93
N ASP A 169 3.94 -1.33 -5.14
CA ASP A 169 4.75 -0.12 -5.28
C ASP A 169 6.01 -0.42 -6.11
N CYS A 170 6.53 -1.65 -6.08
CA CYS A 170 7.62 -2.06 -6.96
C CYS A 170 7.23 -2.09 -8.43
N PHE A 171 5.94 -2.24 -8.75
CA PHE A 171 5.39 -2.48 -10.09
C PHE A 171 5.69 -3.88 -10.67
N ASP A 172 6.29 -4.77 -9.89
CA ASP A 172 6.48 -6.19 -10.17
C ASP A 172 5.96 -7.07 -9.02
N ASN A 173 5.29 -6.46 -8.04
CA ASN A 173 4.72 -7.08 -6.84
C ASN A 173 5.75 -7.80 -5.95
N SER A 174 7.05 -7.49 -6.09
CA SER A 174 8.11 -8.14 -5.29
C SER A 174 8.14 -7.68 -3.83
N ASP A 175 7.72 -6.44 -3.56
CA ASP A 175 7.46 -5.86 -2.24
C ASP A 175 6.34 -6.54 -1.45
N GLU A 176 5.40 -7.17 -2.16
CA GLU A 176 4.23 -7.86 -1.59
C GLU A 176 4.32 -9.38 -1.71
N SER A 177 5.50 -9.92 -2.00
CA SER A 177 5.64 -11.36 -2.13
C SER A 177 5.34 -12.08 -0.81
N THR A 178 4.50 -13.10 -0.88
CA THR A 178 4.05 -13.91 0.27
C THR A 178 5.22 -14.42 1.10
N LEU A 179 6.30 -14.87 0.45
CA LEU A 179 7.52 -15.32 1.12
C LEU A 179 8.16 -14.22 1.97
N LEU A 180 8.17 -12.97 1.51
CA LEU A 180 8.74 -11.85 2.25
C LEU A 180 7.81 -11.32 3.35
N CYS A 181 6.48 -11.37 3.14
CA CYS A 181 5.49 -10.75 4.03
C CYS A 181 4.93 -11.70 5.10
N ASP A 182 4.74 -12.99 4.79
CA ASP A 182 4.16 -13.95 5.74
C ASP A 182 5.18 -14.52 6.73
N LEU A 183 6.48 -14.45 6.41
CA LEU A 183 7.54 -14.85 7.35
C LEU A 183 7.63 -13.92 8.58
N GLY A 184 7.00 -12.73 8.53
CA GLY A 184 6.81 -11.90 9.72
C GLY A 184 5.89 -12.58 10.75
N VAL A 185 4.96 -13.45 10.35
CA VAL A 185 4.03 -14.09 11.27
C VAL A 185 4.65 -15.35 11.89
N PHE A 186 5.35 -16.16 11.09
CA PHE A 186 5.97 -17.41 11.56
C PHE A 186 7.37 -17.19 12.18
N GLY A 187 8.11 -16.19 11.71
CA GLY A 187 9.39 -15.79 12.32
C GLY A 187 9.20 -15.23 13.73
N ASN A 188 8.10 -14.54 13.99
CA ASN A 188 7.75 -14.08 15.32
C ASN A 188 7.36 -15.24 16.25
N PHE A 189 6.68 -16.27 15.75
CA PHE A 189 6.34 -17.44 16.59
C PHE A 189 7.59 -18.23 17.01
N TRP A 190 8.51 -18.47 16.07
CA TRP A 190 9.76 -19.19 16.36
C TRP A 190 10.75 -18.33 17.16
N ALA A 191 10.79 -17.01 16.94
CA ALA A 191 11.59 -16.08 17.75
C ALA A 191 11.04 -15.93 19.19
N ILE A 192 9.72 -15.93 19.38
CA ILE A 192 9.11 -15.96 20.72
C ILE A 192 9.47 -17.27 21.43
N PHE A 193 9.40 -18.41 20.73
CA PHE A 193 9.80 -19.72 21.27
C PHE A 193 11.29 -19.77 21.64
N MET A 194 12.17 -19.23 20.79
CA MET A 194 13.62 -19.18 21.05
C MET A 194 14.00 -18.16 22.15
N ARG A 195 13.15 -17.15 22.43
CA ARG A 195 13.35 -16.17 23.52
C ARG A 195 12.86 -16.66 24.88
N LEU A 196 11.84 -17.53 24.91
CA LEU A 196 11.28 -18.07 26.16
C LEU A 196 12.20 -19.11 26.82
N GLY A 197 13.21 -19.59 26.10
CA GLY A 197 14.17 -20.57 26.61
C GLY A 197 13.55 -21.96 26.77
N LEU A 198 14.39 -23.00 26.77
CA LEU A 198 13.96 -24.40 26.80
C LEU A 198 13.07 -24.72 28.02
N ALA A 199 13.31 -24.05 29.16
CA ALA A 199 12.54 -24.25 30.39
C ALA A 199 11.07 -23.83 30.27
N ALA A 200 10.77 -22.70 29.61
CA ALA A 200 9.39 -22.24 29.44
C ALA A 200 8.62 -23.14 28.48
N VAL A 201 9.28 -23.64 27.43
CA VAL A 201 8.70 -24.62 26.50
C VAL A 201 8.32 -25.92 27.21
N ILE A 202 9.24 -26.46 28.01
CA ILE A 202 8.98 -27.66 28.81
C ILE A 202 7.82 -27.40 29.79
N GLY A 203 7.77 -26.22 30.40
CA GLY A 203 6.68 -25.81 31.30
C GLY A 203 5.31 -25.79 30.62
N ILE A 204 5.22 -25.23 29.40
CA ILE A 204 3.97 -25.19 28.62
C ILE A 204 3.53 -26.61 28.24
N LEU A 205 4.45 -27.46 27.78
CA LEU A 205 4.15 -28.84 27.40
C LEU A 205 3.72 -29.68 28.62
N ALA A 206 4.42 -29.56 29.74
CA ALA A 206 4.08 -30.24 30.98
C ALA A 206 2.73 -29.75 31.54
N GLY A 207 2.46 -28.44 31.48
CA GLY A 207 1.19 -27.85 31.90
C GLY A 207 0.02 -28.32 31.04
N ALA A 208 0.18 -28.33 29.71
CA ALA A 208 -0.85 -28.85 28.79
C ALA A 208 -1.12 -30.34 29.01
N ALA A 209 -0.08 -31.14 29.26
CA ALA A 209 -0.24 -32.57 29.58
C ALA A 209 -0.98 -32.78 30.91
N LEU A 210 -0.63 -32.03 31.96
CA LEU A 210 -1.32 -32.10 33.25
C LEU A 210 -2.79 -31.67 33.15
N LEU A 211 -3.09 -30.63 32.37
CA LEU A 211 -4.45 -30.18 32.12
C LEU A 211 -5.27 -31.26 31.40
N LEU A 212 -4.70 -31.90 30.36
CA LEU A 212 -5.35 -33.00 29.66
C LEU A 212 -5.61 -34.20 30.57
N ILE A 213 -4.64 -34.57 31.41
CA ILE A 213 -4.81 -35.65 32.39
C ILE A 213 -5.94 -35.31 33.37
N LEU A 214 -6.00 -34.07 33.86
CA LEU A 214 -7.03 -33.63 34.79
C LEU A 214 -8.42 -33.64 34.14
N ILE A 215 -8.53 -33.22 32.88
CA ILE A 215 -9.77 -33.32 32.08
C ILE A 215 -10.18 -34.79 31.93
N ILE A 216 -9.26 -35.69 31.59
CA ILE A 216 -9.55 -37.13 31.46
C ILE A 216 -10.06 -37.71 32.78
N VAL A 217 -9.40 -37.39 33.90
CA VAL A 217 -9.81 -37.85 35.23
C VAL A 217 -11.20 -37.31 35.59
N LEU A 218 -11.47 -36.02 35.36
CA LEU A 218 -12.79 -35.45 35.59
C LEU A 218 -13.87 -36.10 34.71
N CYS A 219 -13.58 -36.36 33.44
CA CYS A 219 -14.49 -37.09 32.54
C CYS A 219 -14.77 -38.51 33.06
N ILE A 220 -13.75 -39.24 33.51
CA ILE A 220 -13.90 -40.58 34.09
C ILE A 220 -14.73 -40.50 35.39
N CYS A 221 -14.43 -39.56 36.29
CA CYS A 221 -15.17 -39.37 37.53
C CYS A 221 -16.64 -39.00 37.29
N CYS A 222 -16.92 -38.11 36.32
CA CYS A 222 -18.28 -37.75 35.92
C CYS A 222 -19.02 -38.95 35.30
N CYS A 223 -18.35 -39.74 34.44
CA CYS A 223 -18.91 -40.98 33.89
C CYS A 223 -19.21 -42.01 34.99
N CYS A 224 -18.30 -42.22 35.94
CA CYS A 224 -18.51 -43.12 37.07
C CYS A 224 -19.62 -42.64 38.03
N ALA A 225 -19.71 -41.34 38.29
CA ALA A 225 -20.78 -40.75 39.12
C ALA A 225 -22.16 -40.83 38.45
N CYS A 226 -22.23 -40.66 37.11
CA CYS A 226 -23.44 -40.89 36.34
C CYS A 226 -23.85 -42.37 36.32
N CYS A 227 -22.90 -43.31 36.20
CA CYS A 227 -23.20 -44.75 36.28
C CYS A 227 -23.74 -45.13 37.67
N ARG A 228 -23.12 -44.63 38.76
CA ARG A 228 -23.57 -44.93 40.14
C ARG A 228 -24.97 -44.40 40.46
N ARG A 229 -25.41 -43.34 39.76
CA ARG A 229 -26.77 -42.77 39.92
C ARG A 229 -27.83 -43.57 39.17
N LYS A 230 -27.45 -44.40 38.18
CA LYS A 230 -28.38 -45.23 37.41
C LYS A 230 -28.80 -46.49 38.17
N ASP A 231 -27.96 -47.01 39.08
CA ASP A 231 -28.29 -48.19 39.90
C ASP A 231 -29.22 -47.85 41.10
N ASN A 232 -29.19 -46.62 41.61
CA ASN A 232 -30.03 -46.19 42.73
C ASN A 232 -31.47 -45.79 42.33
N ASN A 233 -31.78 -45.72 41.03
CA ASN A 233 -33.11 -45.40 40.50
C ASN A 233 -33.78 -46.60 39.78
N ALA A 234 -33.25 -47.81 39.96
CA ALA A 234 -33.86 -49.06 39.51
C ALA A 234 -34.49 -49.80 40.71
N VAL A 235 -35.58 -49.24 41.25
CA VAL A 235 -36.60 -49.92 42.06
C VAL A 235 -37.94 -49.67 41.39
#